data_AF-A0A7W1KXJ7-F1
#
_entry.id   AF-A0A7W1KXJ7-F1
#
_cell.length_a   1.000
_cell.length_b   1.000
_cell.length_c   1.000
_cell.angle_alpha   90.00
_cell.angle_beta   90.00
_cell.angle_gamma   90.00
#
_symmetry.space_group_name_H-M   'P 1'
#
loop_
_entity.id
_entity.type
_entity.pdbx_description
1 polymer ?
#
loop_
_entity_poly.entity_id
_entity_poly.type
_entity_poly.pdbx_seq_one_letter_code
_entity_poly.pdbx_strand_id
1 'polypeptide(L)'
;MENEKSIPVFRYLWQPLAIAAALAFTYATVLAKLGNDWWDDPNYSHGLLIPFVIGFILWVERKRLMSEPARPSFLWGGASVILALLALWAGTAGAELYMQRMSLVLMLAGIVVYFWGFRLLRFMSVPLALLVLAVPIPAIVFNKIAFPLQLFASRCAVWA
;
A
#
# COMPACT_ATOMS: atom_id res chain seq x y z
N MET A 1 -15.23 17.10 44.16
CA MET A 1 -15.20 18.32 43.33
C MET A 1 -13.76 18.81 43.36
N GLU A 2 -12.96 18.92 42.32
CA GLU A 2 -13.07 18.69 40.88
C GLU A 2 -11.66 19.00 40.35
N ASN A 3 -11.02 18.03 39.70
CA ASN A 3 -10.15 18.24 38.53
C ASN A 3 -9.55 16.88 38.18
N GLU A 4 -10.32 16.10 37.43
CA GLU A 4 -9.74 15.09 36.55
C GLU A 4 -8.72 15.80 35.67
N LYS A 5 -7.43 15.50 35.86
CA LYS A 5 -6.41 15.85 34.86
C LYS A 5 -6.78 15.12 33.59
N SER A 6 -7.52 15.79 32.71
CA SER A 6 -7.74 15.38 31.33
C SER A 6 -6.38 15.26 30.65
N ILE A 7 -5.82 14.06 30.68
CA ILE A 7 -4.55 13.72 30.04
C ILE A 7 -4.70 14.11 28.57
N PRO A 8 -3.77 14.89 27.98
CA PRO A 8 -3.99 15.54 26.70
C PRO A 8 -3.95 14.50 25.57
N VAL A 9 -5.09 13.91 25.26
CA VAL A 9 -5.33 13.03 24.11
C VAL A 9 -4.84 13.70 22.82
N PHE A 10 -4.93 15.03 22.75
CA PHE A 10 -4.43 15.86 21.66
C PHE A 10 -2.93 15.69 21.40
N ARG A 11 -2.10 15.45 22.44
CA ARG A 11 -0.64 15.37 22.30
C ARG A 11 -0.15 14.02 21.76
N TYR A 12 -1.01 13.02 21.64
CA TYR A 12 -0.66 11.73 21.01
C TYR A 12 -1.22 11.59 19.59
N LEU A 13 -2.25 12.36 19.23
CA LEU A 13 -2.89 12.29 17.92
C LEU A 13 -2.14 13.05 16.81
N TRP A 14 -1.34 14.07 17.13
CA TRP A 14 -0.58 14.81 16.10
C TRP A 14 0.55 13.99 15.48
N GLN A 15 1.14 13.03 16.21
CA GLN A 15 2.19 12.16 15.69
C GLN A 15 1.71 11.29 14.52
N PRO A 16 0.66 10.46 14.66
CA PRO A 16 0.15 9.66 13.56
C PRO A 16 -0.41 10.54 12.44
N LEU A 17 -0.99 11.70 12.75
CA LEU A 17 -1.47 12.64 11.75
C LEU A 17 -0.33 13.23 10.91
N ALA A 18 0.77 13.62 11.55
CA ALA A 18 1.95 14.15 10.86
C ALA A 18 2.61 13.07 9.96
N ILE A 19 2.69 11.83 10.44
CA ILE A 19 3.21 10.70 9.64
C ILE A 19 2.30 10.45 8.45
N ALA A 20 0.97 10.40 8.66
CA ALA A 20 0.01 10.21 7.58
C ALA A 20 0.09 11.34 6.54
N ALA A 21 0.21 12.60 6.98
CA ALA A 21 0.37 13.75 6.09
C ALA A 21 1.69 13.69 5.30
N ALA A 22 2.80 13.34 5.96
CA ALA A 22 4.09 13.18 5.31
C ALA A 22 4.08 12.07 4.25
N LEU A 23 3.43 10.94 4.53
CA LEU A 23 3.23 9.86 3.57
C LEU A 23 2.35 10.29 2.40
N ALA A 24 1.22 10.92 2.69
CA ALA A 24 0.31 11.42 1.66
C ALA A 24 1.02 12.42 0.74
N PHE A 25 1.85 13.30 1.29
CA PHE A 25 2.65 14.25 0.51
C PHE A 25 3.73 13.54 -0.33
N THR A 26 4.53 12.67 0.29
CA THR A 26 5.63 11.96 -0.37
C THR A 26 5.14 11.06 -1.52
N TYR A 27 3.97 10.43 -1.33
CA TYR A 27 3.36 9.53 -2.30
C TYR A 27 2.22 10.17 -3.10
N ALA A 28 2.02 11.49 -3.04
CA ALA A 28 0.90 12.18 -3.69
C ALA A 28 0.83 11.87 -5.19
N THR A 29 1.98 11.93 -5.87
CA THR A 29 2.09 11.65 -7.31
C THR A 29 1.81 10.19 -7.63
N VAL A 30 2.24 9.26 -6.77
CA VAL A 30 2.01 7.82 -6.93
C VAL A 30 0.53 7.50 -6.74
N LEU A 31 -0.10 8.05 -5.69
CA LEU A 31 -1.52 7.88 -5.38
C LEU A 31 -2.41 8.49 -6.46
N ALA A 32 -2.07 9.68 -6.97
CA ALA A 32 -2.82 10.32 -8.05
C ALA A 32 -2.80 9.47 -9.33
N LYS A 33 -1.61 8.97 -9.73
CA LYS A 33 -1.49 8.08 -10.90
C LYS A 33 -2.21 6.75 -10.68
N LEU A 34 -2.14 6.19 -9.47
CA LEU A 34 -2.81 4.94 -9.14
C LEU A 34 -4.34 5.10 -9.19
N GLY A 35 -4.86 6.21 -8.65
CA GLY A 35 -6.28 6.54 -8.74
C GLY A 35 -6.74 6.77 -10.18
N ASN A 36 -5.91 7.39 -11.02
CA ASN A 36 -6.21 7.56 -12.43
C ASN A 36 -6.26 6.22 -13.17
N ASP A 37 -5.29 5.33 -12.94
CA ASP A 37 -5.30 3.98 -13.52
C ASP A 37 -6.54 3.19 -13.09
N TRP A 38 -6.94 3.29 -11.82
CA TRP A 38 -8.15 2.62 -11.35
C TRP A 38 -9.45 3.20 -11.93
N TRP A 39 -9.45 4.47 -12.32
CA TRP A 39 -10.64 5.10 -12.90
C TRP A 39 -10.73 4.86 -14.41
N ASP A 40 -9.60 4.96 -15.11
CA ASP A 40 -9.57 4.97 -16.58
C ASP A 40 -9.30 3.59 -17.20
N ASP A 41 -8.61 2.67 -16.51
CA ASP A 41 -8.29 1.33 -17.04
C ASP A 41 -9.35 0.29 -16.58
N PRO A 42 -10.16 -0.26 -17.51
CA PRO A 42 -11.17 -1.28 -17.19
C PRO A 42 -10.58 -2.54 -16.53
N ASN A 43 -9.31 -2.86 -16.79
CA ASN A 43 -8.66 -4.04 -16.21
C ASN A 43 -8.33 -3.84 -14.73
N TYR A 44 -8.19 -2.59 -14.27
CA TYR A 44 -7.80 -2.24 -12.90
C TYR A 44 -8.88 -1.48 -12.12
N SER A 45 -10.10 -1.36 -12.65
CA SER A 45 -11.19 -0.66 -11.95
C SER A 45 -11.60 -1.25 -10.60
N HIS A 46 -11.30 -2.53 -10.37
CA HIS A 46 -11.47 -3.19 -9.07
C HIS A 46 -10.60 -2.55 -7.97
N GLY A 47 -9.51 -1.86 -8.35
CA GLY A 47 -8.64 -1.11 -7.44
C GLY A 47 -9.34 -0.03 -6.64
N LEU A 48 -10.42 0.57 -7.18
CA LEU A 48 -11.22 1.58 -6.45
C LEU A 48 -11.87 1.01 -5.18
N LEU A 49 -12.25 -0.27 -5.18
CA LEU A 49 -12.89 -0.91 -4.03
C LEU A 49 -11.90 -1.35 -2.95
N ILE A 50 -10.63 -1.56 -3.31
CA ILE A 50 -9.62 -2.14 -2.43
C ILE A 50 -9.36 -1.27 -1.17
N PRO A 51 -9.20 0.07 -1.26
CA PRO A 51 -9.06 0.91 -0.07
C PRO A 51 -10.23 0.78 0.92
N PHE A 52 -11.46 0.64 0.42
CA PHE A 52 -12.64 0.45 1.27
C PHE A 52 -12.63 -0.92 1.93
N VAL A 53 -12.28 -1.98 1.21
CA VAL A 53 -12.16 -3.34 1.74
C VAL A 53 -11.07 -3.41 2.81
N ILE A 54 -9.91 -2.80 2.55
CA ILE A 54 -8.83 -2.69 3.53
C ILE A 54 -9.34 -1.97 4.79
N GLY A 55 -9.97 -0.81 4.64
CA GLY A 55 -10.54 -0.06 5.76
C GLY A 55 -11.55 -0.88 6.57
N PHE A 56 -12.40 -1.66 5.91
CA PHE A 56 -13.36 -2.56 6.55
C PHE A 56 -12.66 -3.69 7.32
N ILE A 57 -11.66 -4.35 6.74
CA ILE A 57 -10.88 -5.39 7.42
C ILE A 57 -10.22 -4.83 8.68
N LEU A 58 -9.60 -3.65 8.60
CA LEU A 58 -8.98 -3.01 9.76
C LEU A 58 -10.00 -2.64 10.83
N TRP A 59 -11.21 -2.22 10.42
CA TRP A 59 -12.28 -1.92 11.34
C TRP A 59 -12.77 -3.15 12.09
N VAL A 60 -12.97 -4.27 11.38
CA VAL A 60 -13.42 -5.55 11.97
C VAL A 60 -12.34 -6.13 12.89
N GLU A 61 -11.08 -6.13 12.44
CA GLU A 61 -9.97 -6.70 13.21
C GLU A 61 -9.43 -5.78 14.31
N ARG A 62 -9.92 -4.53 14.43
CA ARG A 62 -9.40 -3.53 15.39
C ARG A 62 -9.23 -4.05 16.81
N LYS A 63 -10.19 -4.86 17.30
CA LYS A 63 -10.15 -5.41 18.67
C LYS A 63 -9.00 -6.40 18.83
N ARG A 64 -8.76 -7.21 17.80
CA ARG A 64 -7.65 -8.18 17.73
C ARG A 64 -6.32 -7.45 17.62
N LEU A 65 -6.25 -6.42 16.77
CA LEU A 65 -5.06 -5.58 16.60
C LEU A 65 -4.68 -4.85 17.90
N MET A 66 -5.66 -4.38 18.67
CA MET A 66 -5.44 -3.73 19.97
C MET A 66 -5.06 -4.71 21.09
N SER A 67 -5.47 -5.98 20.98
CA SER A 67 -5.16 -7.00 22.00
C SER A 67 -3.76 -7.59 21.88
N GLU A 68 -3.12 -7.46 20.72
CA GLU A 68 -1.78 -8.03 20.51
C GLU A 68 -0.71 -7.12 21.14
N PRO A 69 0.19 -7.64 21.99
CA PRO A 69 1.29 -6.86 22.55
C PRO A 69 2.21 -6.34 21.44
N ALA A 70 2.31 -5.01 21.35
CA ALA A 70 3.23 -4.35 20.44
C ALA A 70 4.69 -4.69 20.81
N ARG A 71 5.44 -5.22 19.85
CA ARG A 71 6.89 -5.49 19.98
C ARG A 71 7.62 -4.75 18.86
N PRO A 72 7.78 -3.42 18.99
CA PRO A 72 8.36 -2.57 17.94
C PRO A 72 9.76 -3.06 17.56
N SER A 73 10.05 -3.05 16.27
CA SER A 73 11.38 -3.39 15.75
C SER A 73 11.96 -2.21 15.00
N PHE A 74 12.63 -1.31 15.73
CA PHE A 74 13.15 -0.06 15.19
C PHE A 74 14.17 -0.28 14.07
N LEU A 75 15.09 -1.23 14.23
CA LEU A 75 16.13 -1.51 13.23
C LEU A 75 15.52 -2.04 11.93
N TRP A 76 14.67 -3.07 12.00
CA TRP A 76 14.08 -3.68 10.81
C TRP A 76 13.01 -2.81 10.17
N GLY A 77 12.16 -2.17 10.96
CA GLY A 77 11.18 -1.20 10.47
C GLY A 77 11.86 0.01 9.82
N GLY A 78 12.89 0.55 10.46
CA GLY A 78 13.69 1.67 9.93
C GLY A 78 14.41 1.30 8.64
N ALA A 79 15.06 0.13 8.60
CA ALA A 79 15.68 -0.38 7.38
C ALA A 79 14.68 -0.55 6.23
N SER A 80 13.48 -1.08 6.51
CA SER A 80 12.40 -1.20 5.52
C SER A 80 11.92 0.17 5.02
N VAL A 81 11.79 1.15 5.90
CA VAL A 81 11.42 2.54 5.52
C VAL A 81 12.48 3.17 4.64
N ILE A 82 13.77 3.04 4.99
CA ILE A 82 14.88 3.54 4.17
C ILE A 82 14.87 2.84 2.80
N LEU A 83 14.72 1.52 2.77
CA LEU A 83 14.65 0.77 1.52
C LEU A 83 13.46 1.19 0.66
N ALA A 84 12.29 1.46 1.27
CA ALA A 84 11.13 1.98 0.56
C ALA A 84 11.40 3.37 -0.04
N LEU A 85 12.06 4.27 0.68
CA LEU A 85 12.44 5.58 0.15
C LEU A 85 13.45 5.47 -0.99
N LEU A 86 14.43 4.57 -0.88
CA LEU A 86 15.39 4.29 -1.95
C LEU A 86 14.68 3.68 -3.18
N ALA A 87 13.72 2.79 -2.98
CA ALA A 87 12.91 2.23 -4.05
C ALA A 87 12.02 3.29 -4.73
N LEU A 88 11.44 4.21 -3.96
CA LEU A 88 10.70 5.35 -4.49
C LEU A 88 11.60 6.26 -5.33
N TRP A 89 12.80 6.56 -4.81
CA TRP A 89 13.80 7.35 -5.53
C TRP A 89 14.28 6.66 -6.80
N ALA A 90 14.61 5.38 -6.73
CA ALA A 90 15.04 4.60 -7.90
C ALA A 90 13.92 4.49 -8.95
N GLY A 91 12.67 4.25 -8.52
CA GLY A 91 11.52 4.20 -9.42
C GLY A 91 11.20 5.55 -10.04
N THR A 92 11.40 6.66 -9.33
CA THR A 92 11.24 8.02 -9.90
C THR A 92 12.37 8.35 -10.88
N ALA A 93 13.62 8.05 -10.53
CA ALA A 93 14.78 8.24 -11.42
C ALA A 93 14.71 7.36 -12.68
N GLY A 94 14.23 6.13 -12.56
CA GLY A 94 14.03 5.18 -13.67
C GLY A 94 12.70 5.35 -14.42
N ALA A 95 11.87 6.33 -14.07
CA ALA A 95 10.52 6.53 -14.60
C ALA A 95 9.62 5.26 -14.55
N GLU A 96 9.84 4.39 -13.56
CA GLU A 96 9.16 3.11 -13.42
C GLU A 96 8.06 3.19 -12.35
N LEU A 97 6.81 3.28 -12.80
CA LEU A 97 5.65 3.45 -11.90
C LEU A 97 5.40 2.24 -10.99
N TYR A 98 5.68 1.03 -11.47
CA TYR A 98 5.45 -0.18 -10.70
C TYR A 98 6.37 -0.25 -9.47
N MET A 99 7.67 0.01 -9.62
CA MET A 99 8.58 0.14 -8.48
C MET A 99 8.19 1.25 -7.51
N GLN A 100 7.75 2.42 -8.01
CA GLN A 100 7.22 3.49 -7.14
C GLN A 100 6.01 3.00 -6.31
N ARG A 101 5.08 2.26 -6.92
CA ARG A 101 3.90 1.69 -6.24
C ARG A 101 4.27 0.61 -5.24
N MET A 102 5.19 -0.28 -5.59
CA MET A 102 5.69 -1.30 -4.67
C MET A 102 6.43 -0.69 -3.48
N SER A 103 7.10 0.45 -3.66
CA SER A 103 7.72 1.18 -2.56
C SER A 103 6.68 1.67 -1.53
N LEU A 104 5.46 2.03 -1.95
CA LEU A 104 4.36 2.39 -1.04
C LEU A 104 3.98 1.20 -0.15
N VAL A 105 3.82 0.01 -0.75
CA VAL A 105 3.51 -1.24 -0.02
C VAL A 105 4.60 -1.50 1.03
N LEU A 106 5.87 -1.41 0.61
CA LEU A 106 7.02 -1.64 1.48
C LEU A 106 7.12 -0.59 2.61
N MET A 107 6.79 0.66 2.32
CA MET A 107 6.73 1.75 3.30
C MET A 107 5.68 1.44 4.38
N LEU A 108 4.47 1.07 3.98
CA LEU A 108 3.39 0.72 4.92
C LEU A 108 3.77 -0.50 5.78
N ALA A 109 4.33 -1.54 5.17
CA ALA A 109 4.86 -2.71 5.89
C ALA A 109 5.95 -2.32 6.90
N GLY A 110 6.88 -1.45 6.51
CA GLY A 110 7.96 -0.96 7.35
C GLY A 110 7.46 -0.17 8.56
N ILE A 111 6.46 0.69 8.37
CA ILE A 111 5.81 1.45 9.46
C ILE A 111 5.14 0.50 10.44
N VAL A 112 4.42 -0.52 9.95
CA VAL A 112 3.78 -1.52 10.81
C VAL A 112 4.83 -2.24 11.67
N VAL A 113 5.95 -2.66 11.07
CA VAL A 113 7.05 -3.32 11.79
C VAL A 113 7.74 -2.36 12.77
N TYR A 114 7.91 -1.10 12.41
CA TYR A 114 8.56 -0.09 13.23
C TYR A 114 7.82 0.15 14.55
N PHE A 115 6.49 0.32 14.48
CA PHE A 115 5.67 0.65 15.65
C PHE A 115 5.11 -0.57 16.39
N TRP A 116 4.73 -1.64 15.68
CA TRP A 116 4.05 -2.80 16.28
C TRP A 116 4.81 -4.11 16.14
N GLY A 117 5.78 -4.19 15.22
CA GLY A 117 6.62 -5.37 15.00
C GLY A 117 6.09 -6.36 13.96
N PHE A 118 6.89 -7.39 13.69
CA PHE A 118 6.59 -8.42 12.68
C PHE A 118 5.33 -9.23 12.95
N ARG A 119 4.89 -9.32 14.21
CA ARG A 119 3.68 -10.07 14.53
C ARG A 119 2.43 -9.38 14.00
N LEU A 120 2.36 -8.05 14.13
CA LEU A 120 1.24 -7.29 13.55
C LEU A 120 1.26 -7.30 12.03
N LEU A 121 2.46 -7.35 11.42
CA LEU A 121 2.59 -7.50 9.97
C LEU A 121 1.87 -8.75 9.44
N ARG A 122 1.82 -9.83 10.23
CA ARG A 122 1.12 -11.07 9.87
C ARG A 122 -0.40 -10.89 9.81
N PHE A 123 -0.97 -10.08 10.69
CA PHE A 123 -2.39 -9.68 10.62
C PHE A 123 -2.63 -8.71 9.46
N MET A 124 -1.69 -7.80 9.22
CA MET A 124 -1.73 -6.85 8.10
C MET A 124 -1.41 -7.50 6.73
N SER A 125 -1.10 -8.80 6.70
CA SER A 125 -0.73 -9.49 5.46
C SER A 125 -1.86 -9.49 4.43
N VAL A 126 -3.11 -9.66 4.86
CA VAL A 126 -4.27 -9.61 3.97
C VAL A 126 -4.47 -8.20 3.39
N PRO A 127 -4.54 -7.13 4.19
CA PRO A 127 -4.55 -5.76 3.67
C PRO A 127 -3.41 -5.43 2.70
N LEU A 128 -2.17 -5.81 3.04
CA LEU A 128 -1.00 -5.56 2.21
C LEU A 128 -1.05 -6.37 0.91
N ALA A 129 -1.48 -7.62 0.96
CA ALA A 129 -1.65 -8.46 -0.23
C ALA A 129 -2.74 -7.90 -1.17
N LEU A 130 -3.85 -7.42 -0.62
CA LEU A 130 -4.88 -6.74 -1.40
C LEU A 130 -4.32 -5.46 -2.05
N LEU A 131 -3.50 -4.70 -1.33
CA LEU A 131 -2.88 -3.51 -1.87
C LEU A 131 -1.89 -3.83 -3.00
N VAL A 132 -1.12 -4.92 -2.90
CA VAL A 132 -0.28 -5.43 -3.99
C VAL A 132 -1.12 -5.85 -5.20
N LEU A 133 -2.25 -6.52 -4.98
CA LEU A 133 -3.16 -6.90 -6.06
C LEU A 133 -3.76 -5.68 -6.78
N ALA A 134 -3.95 -4.57 -6.06
CA ALA A 134 -4.42 -3.32 -6.62
C ALA A 134 -3.39 -2.61 -7.51
N VAL A 135 -2.11 -2.98 -7.42
CA VAL A 135 -1.02 -2.33 -8.17
C VAL A 135 -1.02 -2.84 -9.61
N PRO A 136 -1.19 -1.95 -10.60
CA PRO A 136 -1.11 -2.36 -12.00
C PRO A 136 0.26 -2.89 -12.37
N ILE A 137 0.28 -4.07 -12.99
CA ILE A 137 1.47 -4.76 -13.47
C ILE A 137 2.14 -3.91 -14.56
N PRO A 138 3.48 -3.90 -14.70
CA PRO A 138 4.15 -3.13 -15.73
C PRO A 138 3.60 -3.44 -17.13
N ALA A 139 3.29 -2.41 -17.90
CA ALA A 139 2.76 -2.54 -19.27
C ALA A 139 3.69 -3.38 -20.18
N ILE A 140 5.00 -3.36 -19.92
CA ILE A 140 5.98 -4.19 -20.64
C ILE A 140 5.67 -5.68 -20.47
N VAL A 141 5.35 -6.10 -19.24
CA VAL A 141 5.01 -7.50 -18.93
C VAL A 141 3.64 -7.83 -19.53
N PHE A 142 2.66 -6.92 -19.37
CA PHE A 142 1.33 -7.09 -19.92
C PHE A 142 1.36 -7.27 -21.44
N ASN A 143 2.03 -6.36 -22.17
CA ASN A 143 2.11 -6.40 -23.63
C ASN A 143 2.86 -7.64 -24.14
N LYS A 144 3.90 -8.10 -23.43
CA LYS A 144 4.61 -9.34 -23.80
C LYS A 144 3.73 -10.58 -23.72
N ILE A 145 2.73 -10.60 -22.84
CA ILE A 145 1.82 -11.74 -22.65
C ILE A 145 0.57 -11.59 -23.53
N ALA A 146 -0.02 -10.39 -23.55
CA ALA A 146 -1.24 -10.12 -24.29
C ALA A 146 -1.06 -10.25 -25.80
N PHE A 147 0.06 -9.80 -26.35
CA PHE A 147 0.27 -9.80 -27.80
C PHE A 147 0.29 -11.22 -28.42
N PRO A 148 1.04 -12.21 -27.88
CA PRO A 148 0.94 -13.59 -28.34
C PRO A 148 -0.48 -14.17 -28.24
N LEU A 149 -1.20 -13.88 -27.16
CA LEU A 149 -2.57 -14.34 -26.94
C LEU A 149 -3.55 -13.72 -27.95
N GLN A 150 -3.38 -12.44 -28.27
CA GLN A 150 -4.17 -11.76 -29.30
C GLN A 150 -3.93 -12.35 -30.70
N LEU A 151 -2.68 -12.67 -31.04
CA LEU A 151 -2.36 -13.35 -32.29
C LEU A 151 -2.95 -14.76 -32.35
N PHE A 152 -2.92 -15.49 -31.24
CA PHE A 152 -3.57 -16.80 -31.14
C PHE A 152 -5.08 -16.68 -31.32
N ALA A 153 -5.74 -15.74 -30.62
CA ALA A 153 -7.17 -15.50 -30.74
C ALA A 153 -7.56 -15.09 -32.17
N SER A 154 -6.78 -14.23 -32.83
CA SER A 154 -6.99 -13.85 -34.23
C SER A 154 -6.88 -15.05 -35.18
N ARG A 155 -5.93 -15.97 -34.95
CA ARG A 155 -5.82 -17.20 -35.73
C ARG A 155 -7.00 -18.15 -35.51
N CYS A 156 -7.46 -18.31 -34.28
CA CYS A 156 -8.64 -19.11 -33.97
C CYS A 156 -9.90 -18.52 -34.60
N ALA A 157 -10.04 -17.19 -34.61
CA ALA A 157 -11.20 -16.50 -35.19
C ALA A 157 -11.29 -16.62 -36.71
N VAL A 158 -10.18 -16.82 -37.43
CA VAL A 158 -10.19 -17.08 -38.89
C VAL A 158 -10.63 -18.50 -39.21
N TRP A 159 -10.49 -19.43 -38.26
CA TRP A 159 -10.83 -20.86 -38.43
C TRP A 159 -12.21 -21.24 -37.87
N ALA A 160 -12.90 -20.29 -37.20
CA ALA A 160 -14.26 -20.43 -36.70
C ALA A 160 -15.25 -19.80 -37.68
#